data_AF-L1J7K1-F1
#
_entry.id   AF-L1J7K1-F1
#
_cell.length_a   1.000
_cell.length_b   1.000
_cell.length_c   1.000
_cell.angle_alpha   90.00
_cell.angle_beta   90.00
_cell.angle_gamma   90.00
#
_symmetry.space_group_name_H-M   'P 1'
#
loop_
_entity.id
_entity.type
_entity.pdbx_description
1 polymer ?
#
loop_
_entity_poly.entity_id
_entity_poly.type
_entity_poly.pdbx_seq_one_letter_code
_entity_poly.pdbx_strand_id
1 'polypeptide(L)'
;MKRMWLQQPVALEILDVRGSSMLFVLPDVQSRNDITNFLTSSSNLAVEAKSLLVTGASSPTCSWSVESKKSLAEARKVLVKRWCSGAISNFEYLMELNFLAGRTMNDISRYPVFPWVLADYTSESLDLSDPRVFRDLSKPMGCQNAERQRSFEMRYEEWDQEDNNVPPFHYGTHYSTSAHILHYLVRIQPFTGYHLALQGGVFDVPDRLFHCVAETWEDTAGNKNMIDVKELCPEFFYLPDFLVNNNNLQLGSRQDGQPVESVILPPWANGDPMEFIRMQRAALESSYVSAHLHEWVDLIFGFKQRGKFAVEAVNVFYYLTYEGAIDVAQIQDDCQRQAVVAQISHFGQSPKQLFQRPHPPKQVVEPP
;
A
#
# COMPACT_ATOMS: atom_id res chain seq x y z
N MET A 1 -3.37 5.83 18.89
CA MET A 1 -3.25 6.53 17.59
C MET A 1 -4.65 6.71 17.00
N LYS A 2 -5.10 7.94 16.72
CA LYS A 2 -6.40 8.14 16.06
C LYS A 2 -6.34 7.63 14.61
N ARG A 3 -7.34 6.86 14.19
CA ARG A 3 -7.44 6.24 12.86
C ARG A 3 -8.76 6.58 12.18
N MET A 4 -8.80 6.36 10.88
CA MET A 4 -10.01 6.41 10.08
C MET A 4 -10.54 4.98 9.91
N TRP A 5 -11.86 4.83 9.93
CA TRP A 5 -12.56 3.60 9.54
C TRP A 5 -13.62 4.00 8.51
N LEU A 6 -13.56 3.41 7.31
CA LEU A 6 -14.46 3.78 6.20
C LEU A 6 -14.50 5.29 5.94
N GLN A 7 -13.33 5.93 5.95
CA GLN A 7 -13.15 7.40 5.86
C GLN A 7 -13.81 8.25 6.96
N GLN A 8 -14.24 7.63 8.07
CA GLN A 8 -14.74 8.34 9.24
C GLN A 8 -13.73 8.31 10.40
N PRO A 9 -13.53 9.42 11.14
CA PRO A 9 -12.51 9.52 12.18
C PRO A 9 -12.95 8.87 13.51
N VAL A 10 -13.47 7.65 13.47
CA VAL A 10 -14.10 6.94 14.60
C VAL A 10 -13.25 5.80 15.16
N ALA A 11 -12.05 5.57 14.64
CA ALA A 11 -11.19 4.47 15.09
C ALA A 11 -10.00 4.92 15.95
N LEU A 12 -9.54 4.01 16.80
CA LEU A 12 -8.37 4.17 17.65
C LEU A 12 -7.52 2.90 17.57
N GLU A 13 -6.25 3.06 17.22
CA GLU A 13 -5.27 1.96 17.24
C GLU A 13 -4.33 2.11 18.43
N ILE A 14 -4.18 1.02 19.19
CA ILE A 14 -3.34 0.95 20.39
C ILE A 14 -2.21 -0.05 20.12
N LEU A 15 -0.98 0.40 20.32
CA LEU A 15 0.21 -0.45 20.23
C LEU A 15 0.66 -0.78 21.66
N ASP A 16 0.89 -2.06 21.93
CA ASP A 16 1.46 -2.51 23.20
C ASP A 16 3.00 -2.47 23.17
N VAL A 17 3.63 -2.59 24.35
CA VAL A 17 5.09 -2.58 24.50
C VAL A 17 5.78 -3.80 23.88
N ARG A 18 5.01 -4.82 23.45
CA ARG A 18 5.51 -6.02 22.77
C ARG A 18 5.41 -5.91 21.25
N GLY A 19 4.96 -4.76 20.73
CA GLY A 19 4.79 -4.53 19.30
C GLY A 19 3.47 -5.05 18.73
N SER A 20 2.55 -5.55 19.57
CA SER A 20 1.20 -5.93 19.11
C SER A 20 0.37 -4.67 18.88
N SER A 21 -0.41 -4.65 17.79
CA SER A 21 -1.32 -3.54 17.49
C SER A 21 -2.77 -4.02 17.50
N MET A 22 -3.67 -3.25 18.10
CA MET A 22 -5.11 -3.52 18.13
C MET A 22 -5.89 -2.31 17.64
N LEU A 23 -6.80 -2.52 16.70
CA LEU A 23 -7.69 -1.49 16.15
C LEU A 23 -9.07 -1.58 16.79
N PHE A 24 -9.54 -0.48 17.38
CA PHE A 24 -10.87 -0.33 17.94
C PHE A 24 -11.68 0.63 17.07
N VAL A 25 -12.84 0.19 16.57
CA VAL A 25 -13.82 1.04 15.91
C VAL A 25 -14.86 1.46 16.96
N LEU A 26 -15.05 2.76 17.14
CA LEU A 26 -15.92 3.31 18.18
C LEU A 26 -17.20 3.88 17.55
N PRO A 27 -18.29 4.03 18.33
CA PRO A 27 -19.59 4.46 17.78
C PRO A 27 -19.53 5.85 17.14
N ASP A 28 -18.71 6.75 17.69
CA ASP A 28 -18.66 8.14 17.28
C ASP A 28 -17.33 8.81 17.66
N VAL A 29 -17.16 10.03 17.14
CA VAL A 29 -15.93 10.84 17.30
C VAL A 29 -15.70 11.27 18.76
N GLN A 30 -16.78 11.51 19.51
CA GLN A 30 -16.74 11.90 20.92
C GLN A 30 -16.25 10.75 21.77
N SER A 31 -16.85 9.56 21.63
CA SER A 31 -16.41 8.32 22.29
C SER A 31 -14.91 8.04 22.04
N ARG A 32 -14.45 8.21 20.80
CA ARG A 32 -13.02 8.09 20.46
C ARG A 32 -12.16 9.13 21.15
N ASN A 33 -12.60 10.38 21.23
CA ASN A 33 -11.87 11.42 21.96
C ASN A 33 -11.80 11.13 23.45
N ASP A 34 -12.90 10.71 24.06
CA ASP A 34 -12.98 10.45 25.49
C ASP A 34 -12.04 9.30 25.90
N ILE A 35 -12.05 8.20 25.14
CA ILE A 35 -11.12 7.09 25.36
C ILE A 35 -9.67 7.54 25.12
N THR A 36 -9.40 8.32 24.07
CA THR A 36 -8.04 8.84 23.82
C THR A 36 -7.56 9.66 25.00
N ASN A 37 -8.37 10.63 25.45
CA ASN A 37 -8.05 11.52 26.55
C ASN A 37 -7.85 10.74 27.86
N PHE A 38 -8.69 9.73 28.12
CA PHE A 38 -8.55 8.86 29.28
C PHE A 38 -7.20 8.10 29.26
N LEU A 39 -6.84 7.52 28.12
CA LEU A 39 -5.57 6.79 27.98
C LEU A 39 -4.35 7.72 28.11
N THR A 40 -4.44 8.95 27.61
CA THR A 40 -3.33 9.92 27.67
C THR A 40 -3.25 10.65 29.02
N SER A 41 -4.37 10.89 29.70
CA SER A 41 -4.38 11.44 31.06
C SER A 41 -3.91 10.44 32.11
N SER A 42 -4.14 9.15 31.87
CA SER A 42 -3.82 8.07 32.83
C SER A 42 -2.36 7.62 32.74
N SER A 43 -1.53 8.20 31.87
CA SER A 43 -0.25 7.60 31.49
C SER A 43 1.00 8.44 31.77
N ASN A 44 1.67 8.10 32.88
CA ASN A 44 3.14 7.94 32.89
C ASN A 44 3.60 6.82 31.90
N LEU A 45 2.67 5.96 31.45
CA LEU A 45 2.86 4.88 30.46
C LEU A 45 3.14 5.36 29.02
N ALA A 46 2.81 6.61 28.66
CA ALA A 46 2.99 7.09 27.28
C ALA A 46 4.46 7.32 26.94
N VAL A 47 5.34 7.48 27.92
CA VAL A 47 6.74 7.86 27.71
C VAL A 47 7.58 6.71 27.14
N GLU A 48 7.24 5.46 27.43
CA GLU A 48 8.07 4.28 27.09
C GLU A 48 7.81 3.73 25.68
N ALA A 49 6.56 3.73 25.21
CA ALA A 49 6.22 3.27 23.84
C ALA A 49 6.87 4.12 22.73
N LYS A 50 7.30 5.34 23.07
CA LYS A 50 7.98 6.27 22.15
C LYS A 50 9.40 5.82 21.79
N SER A 51 10.03 5.00 22.63
CA SER A 51 11.35 4.40 22.38
C SER A 51 11.28 3.20 21.42
N LEU A 52 10.13 2.55 21.28
CA LEU A 52 9.97 1.36 20.44
C LEU A 52 9.66 1.70 18.97
N LEU A 53 9.09 2.90 18.72
CA LEU A 53 8.79 3.43 17.38
C LEU A 53 10.03 3.99 16.64
N VAL A 54 11.17 4.00 17.30
CA VAL A 54 12.46 4.37 16.72
C VAL A 54 13.34 3.14 16.88
N THR A 55 13.12 2.12 16.04
CA THR A 55 14.05 1.02 15.68
C THR A 55 14.92 0.48 16.82
N GLY A 56 14.80 -0.79 17.21
CA GLY A 56 15.57 -1.49 18.26
C GLY A 56 17.09 -1.26 18.30
N ALA A 57 17.49 -0.04 18.68
CA ALA A 57 18.82 0.47 18.85
C ALA A 57 18.72 1.41 20.06
N SER A 58 19.27 0.91 21.16
CA SER A 58 19.47 1.60 22.42
C SER A 58 20.18 2.95 22.19
N SER A 59 19.41 4.04 22.16
CA SER A 59 19.92 5.37 22.49
C SER A 59 18.83 6.19 23.18
N PRO A 60 19.13 6.80 24.33
CA PRO A 60 18.12 7.41 25.18
C PRO A 60 17.80 8.83 24.69
N THR A 61 16.59 9.29 25.04
CA THR A 61 16.10 10.67 24.98
C THR A 61 15.48 11.15 23.66
N CYS A 62 14.22 10.74 23.40
CA CYS A 62 13.28 11.65 22.74
C CYS A 62 11.82 11.35 23.11
N SER A 63 11.23 12.20 23.95
CA SER A 63 9.86 12.06 24.46
C SER A 63 8.84 12.76 23.54
N TRP A 64 8.30 12.07 22.52
CA TRP A 64 7.25 12.59 21.61
C TRP A 64 5.80 12.33 22.04
N SER A 65 5.06 13.30 22.58
CA SER A 65 3.59 13.15 22.69
C SER A 65 2.92 13.26 21.31
N VAL A 66 2.23 12.21 20.86
CA VAL A 66 1.51 12.18 19.57
C VAL A 66 0.12 12.79 19.73
N GLU A 67 0.05 14.06 20.15
CA GLU A 67 -1.25 14.73 20.34
C GLU A 67 -1.35 16.12 19.72
N SER A 68 -0.27 16.65 19.13
CA SER A 68 -0.36 17.91 18.38
C SER A 68 -0.06 17.68 16.90
N LYS A 69 -0.77 18.39 16.02
CA LYS A 69 -0.40 18.48 14.58
C LYS A 69 1.08 18.89 14.42
N LYS A 70 1.62 19.65 15.39
CA LYS A 70 3.03 20.04 15.47
C LYS A 70 3.96 18.84 15.73
N SER A 71 3.60 17.90 16.61
CA SER A 71 4.45 16.73 16.89
C SER A 71 4.48 15.71 15.75
N LEU A 72 3.36 15.51 15.03
CA LEU A 72 3.35 14.69 13.81
C LEU A 72 4.12 15.32 12.65
N ALA A 73 4.09 16.65 12.52
CA ALA A 73 4.92 17.36 11.55
C ALA A 73 6.41 17.20 11.85
N GLU A 74 6.79 17.23 13.13
CA GLU A 74 8.18 17.05 13.54
C GLU A 74 8.65 15.59 13.38
N ALA A 75 7.82 14.61 13.77
CA ALA A 75 8.11 13.19 13.56
C ALA A 75 8.36 12.88 12.07
N ARG A 76 7.55 13.44 11.16
CA ARG A 76 7.77 13.32 9.71
C ARG A 76 9.13 13.86 9.27
N LYS A 77 9.53 15.04 9.76
CA LYS A 77 10.83 15.63 9.40
C LYS A 77 11.99 14.76 9.90
N VAL A 78 11.90 14.26 11.13
CA VAL A 78 12.94 13.38 11.70
C VAL A 78 13.05 12.09 10.90
N LEU A 79 11.92 11.47 10.56
CA LEU A 79 11.88 10.25 9.74
C LEU A 79 12.54 10.48 8.38
N VAL A 80 12.13 11.53 7.65
CA VAL A 80 12.72 11.90 6.35
C VAL A 80 14.23 12.12 6.49
N LYS A 81 14.68 12.85 7.51
CA LYS A 81 16.11 13.10 7.74
C LYS A 81 16.88 11.79 7.96
N ARG A 82 16.37 10.88 8.79
CA ARG A 82 17.00 9.59 9.06
C ARG A 82 17.12 8.77 7.78
N TRP A 83 16.04 8.65 7.02
CA TRP A 83 16.06 7.92 5.75
C TRP A 83 17.04 8.56 4.75
N CYS A 84 16.96 9.87 4.53
CA CYS A 84 17.85 10.58 3.61
C CYS A 84 19.33 10.40 3.96
N SER A 85 19.68 10.31 5.25
CA SER A 85 21.05 10.06 5.72
C SER A 85 21.48 8.58 5.69
N GLY A 86 20.61 7.65 5.28
CA GLY A 86 20.87 6.21 5.31
C GLY A 86 20.76 5.57 6.70
N ALA A 87 20.28 6.29 7.71
CA ALA A 87 20.17 5.78 9.09
C ALA A 87 19.01 4.78 9.30
N ILE A 88 18.12 4.65 8.31
CA ILE A 88 17.10 3.60 8.22
C ILE A 88 17.01 3.08 6.79
N SER A 89 16.60 1.82 6.66
CA SER A 89 16.40 1.14 5.38
C SER A 89 15.21 1.73 4.60
N ASN A 90 15.14 1.41 3.30
CA ASN A 90 14.00 1.78 2.47
C ASN A 90 12.71 1.09 2.94
N PHE A 91 12.80 -0.18 3.33
CA PHE A 91 11.68 -0.92 3.91
C PHE A 91 11.13 -0.27 5.19
N GLU A 92 12.00 0.04 6.16
CA GLU A 92 11.58 0.71 7.40
C GLU A 92 10.93 2.05 7.11
N TYR A 93 11.51 2.82 6.18
CA TYR A 93 10.95 4.10 5.79
C TYR A 93 9.54 3.97 5.20
N LEU A 94 9.31 2.99 4.32
CA LEU A 94 8.00 2.70 3.74
C LEU A 94 6.98 2.25 4.78
N MET A 95 7.37 1.40 5.73
CA MET A 95 6.49 0.99 6.83
C MET A 95 6.05 2.20 7.67
N GLU A 96 6.99 3.07 8.02
CA GLU A 96 6.70 4.28 8.81
C GLU A 96 5.84 5.29 8.04
N LEU A 97 6.09 5.49 6.74
CA LEU A 97 5.22 6.32 5.90
C LEU A 97 3.80 5.78 5.85
N ASN A 98 3.62 4.47 5.63
CA ASN A 98 2.32 3.83 5.66
C ASN A 98 1.61 4.07 7.01
N PHE A 99 2.31 3.85 8.12
CA PHE A 99 1.78 4.06 9.46
C PHE A 99 1.35 5.51 9.73
N LEU A 100 2.16 6.49 9.32
CA LEU A 100 1.86 7.91 9.42
C LEU A 100 0.72 8.35 8.50
N ALA A 101 0.56 7.68 7.36
CA ALA A 101 -0.54 7.88 6.42
C ALA A 101 -1.85 7.21 6.87
N GLY A 102 -1.85 6.56 8.04
CA GLY A 102 -3.04 5.91 8.61
C GLY A 102 -3.35 4.54 8.03
N ARG A 103 -2.34 3.87 7.44
CA ARG A 103 -2.42 2.46 7.05
C ARG A 103 -2.13 1.56 8.25
N THR A 104 -2.69 0.35 8.25
CA THR A 104 -2.51 -0.63 9.32
C THR A 104 -2.72 -2.04 8.80
N MET A 105 -2.04 -3.02 9.40
CA MET A 105 -2.24 -4.45 9.15
C MET A 105 -3.58 -4.96 9.71
N ASN A 106 -4.20 -4.22 10.63
CA ASN A 106 -5.46 -4.58 11.28
C ASN A 106 -6.72 -4.21 10.47
N ASP A 107 -6.56 -3.52 9.34
CA ASP A 107 -7.64 -3.16 8.42
C ASP A 107 -7.17 -3.41 6.98
N ILE A 108 -7.68 -4.48 6.37
CA ILE A 108 -7.31 -4.93 5.03
C ILE A 108 -7.70 -3.88 3.96
N SER A 109 -8.74 -3.07 4.23
CA SER A 109 -9.14 -1.98 3.32
C SER A 109 -8.17 -0.80 3.34
N ARG A 110 -7.30 -0.72 4.37
CA ARG A 110 -6.27 0.30 4.57
C ARG A 110 -4.90 -0.33 4.81
N TYR A 111 -4.64 -1.46 4.16
CA TYR A 111 -3.37 -2.17 4.29
C TYR A 111 -2.17 -1.33 3.81
N PRO A 112 -0.96 -1.53 4.36
CA PRO A 112 0.23 -0.88 3.86
C PRO A 112 0.50 -1.18 2.38
N VAL A 113 1.00 -0.19 1.67
CA VAL A 113 1.28 -0.23 0.23
C VAL A 113 2.78 -0.10 0.00
N PHE A 114 3.31 -0.97 -0.84
CA PHE A 114 4.71 -0.99 -1.26
C PHE A 114 4.80 -0.93 -2.78
N PRO A 115 5.88 -0.34 -3.34
CA PRO A 115 6.07 -0.31 -4.78
C PRO A 115 6.38 -1.71 -5.31
N TRP A 116 5.91 -2.02 -6.53
CA TRP A 116 6.70 -2.89 -7.40
C TRP A 116 8.10 -2.28 -7.60
N VAL A 117 9.14 -3.11 -7.48
CA VAL A 117 10.54 -2.66 -7.59
C VAL A 117 11.20 -3.18 -8.85
N LEU A 118 11.07 -4.47 -9.12
CA LEU A 118 11.61 -5.11 -10.30
C LEU A 118 10.59 -5.04 -11.44
N ALA A 119 11.10 -5.05 -12.67
CA ALA A 119 10.35 -5.17 -13.92
C ALA A 119 10.70 -6.46 -14.68
N ASP A 120 11.79 -7.15 -14.29
CA ASP A 120 12.21 -8.41 -14.89
C ASP A 120 11.81 -9.61 -14.03
N TYR A 121 10.81 -10.35 -14.53
CA TYR A 121 10.30 -11.57 -13.93
C TYR A 121 10.40 -12.79 -14.86
N THR A 122 11.17 -12.67 -15.95
CA THR A 122 11.24 -13.70 -17.00
C THR A 122 12.67 -14.16 -17.30
N SER A 123 13.70 -13.39 -16.94
CA SER A 123 15.10 -13.79 -17.13
C SER A 123 15.54 -14.92 -16.19
N GLU A 124 16.48 -15.74 -16.68
CA GLU A 124 17.15 -16.81 -15.91
C GLU A 124 18.06 -16.28 -14.79
N SER A 125 18.57 -15.05 -14.94
CA SER A 125 19.43 -14.41 -13.95
C SER A 125 19.02 -12.95 -13.77
N LEU A 126 19.12 -12.44 -12.55
CA LEU A 126 18.78 -11.07 -12.21
C LEU A 126 20.02 -10.29 -11.76
N ASP A 127 20.42 -9.30 -12.54
CA ASP A 127 21.53 -8.39 -12.23
C ASP A 127 20.99 -7.05 -11.69
N LEU A 128 21.11 -6.84 -10.37
CA LEU A 128 20.65 -5.62 -9.71
C LEU A 128 21.53 -4.39 -10.00
N SER A 129 22.62 -4.53 -10.75
CA SER A 129 23.41 -3.40 -11.26
C SER A 129 22.87 -2.85 -12.58
N ASP A 130 22.02 -3.60 -13.28
CA ASP A 130 21.40 -3.17 -14.54
C ASP A 130 20.12 -2.36 -14.27
N PRO A 131 20.06 -1.05 -14.59
CA PRO A 131 18.86 -0.24 -14.39
C PRO A 131 17.61 -0.77 -15.07
N ARG A 132 17.76 -1.58 -16.14
CA ARG A 132 16.63 -2.11 -16.93
C ARG A 132 15.81 -3.16 -16.19
N VAL A 133 16.36 -3.78 -15.13
CA VAL A 133 15.61 -4.76 -14.34
C VAL A 133 14.65 -4.11 -13.35
N PHE A 134 14.71 -2.78 -13.19
CA PHE A 134 13.89 -2.03 -12.25
C PHE A 134 12.70 -1.37 -12.94
N ARG A 135 11.62 -1.24 -12.19
CA ARG A 135 10.47 -0.39 -12.52
C ARG A 135 10.86 1.08 -12.52
N ASP A 136 10.20 1.88 -13.36
CA ASP A 136 10.26 3.33 -13.29
C ASP A 136 9.38 3.82 -12.11
N LEU A 137 10.03 4.12 -10.98
CA LEU A 137 9.42 4.57 -9.73
C LEU A 137 8.82 5.99 -9.82
N SER A 138 9.17 6.76 -10.85
CA SER A 138 8.62 8.09 -11.08
C SER A 138 7.20 8.08 -11.67
N LYS A 139 6.75 6.89 -12.12
CA LYS A 139 5.48 6.67 -12.81
C LYS A 139 4.55 5.75 -12.00
N PRO A 140 3.23 5.95 -12.06
CA PRO A 140 2.28 4.96 -11.53
C PRO A 140 2.29 3.66 -12.34
N MET A 141 1.67 2.61 -11.82
CA MET A 141 1.62 1.29 -12.47
C MET A 141 0.98 1.33 -13.86
N GLY A 142 -0.07 2.13 -14.03
CA GLY A 142 -0.72 2.32 -15.33
C GLY A 142 0.15 3.02 -16.40
N CYS A 143 1.34 3.50 -16.04
CA CYS A 143 2.23 4.25 -16.92
C CYS A 143 3.59 3.57 -17.14
N GLN A 144 3.75 2.31 -16.73
CA GLN A 144 4.96 1.54 -17.04
C GLN A 144 5.09 1.25 -18.54
N ASN A 145 3.96 1.14 -19.25
CA ASN A 145 3.90 1.06 -20.70
C ASN A 145 3.40 2.38 -21.31
N ALA A 146 4.08 2.87 -22.36
CA ALA A 146 3.79 4.15 -22.98
C ALA A 146 2.45 4.19 -23.75
N GLU A 147 2.03 3.09 -24.38
CA GLU A 147 0.73 3.02 -25.07
C GLU A 147 -0.42 3.00 -24.08
N ARG A 148 -0.22 2.27 -22.97
CA ARG A 148 -1.18 2.23 -21.87
C ARG A 148 -1.31 3.59 -21.19
N GLN A 149 -0.19 4.29 -20.96
CA GLN A 149 -0.21 5.66 -20.44
C GLN A 149 -1.08 6.58 -21.31
N ARG A 150 -0.89 6.59 -22.63
CA ARG A 150 -1.69 7.40 -23.55
C ARG A 150 -3.18 7.08 -23.46
N SER A 151 -3.52 5.80 -23.30
CA SER A 151 -4.92 5.38 -23.15
C SER A 151 -5.56 5.94 -21.88
N PHE A 152 -4.81 6.05 -20.78
CA PHE A 152 -5.29 6.69 -19.57
C PHE A 152 -5.38 8.21 -19.69
N GLU A 153 -4.41 8.85 -20.35
CA GLU A 153 -4.45 10.29 -20.66
C GLU A 153 -5.69 10.63 -21.51
N MET A 154 -5.92 9.91 -22.61
CA MET A 154 -7.10 10.09 -23.46
C MET A 154 -8.40 9.90 -22.67
N ARG A 155 -8.51 8.86 -21.84
CA ARG A 155 -9.68 8.65 -20.97
C ARG A 155 -9.95 9.85 -20.05
N TYR A 156 -8.90 10.48 -19.52
CA TYR A 156 -9.04 11.64 -18.65
C TYR A 156 -9.45 12.89 -19.43
N GLU A 157 -8.89 13.09 -20.62
CA GLU A 157 -9.16 14.24 -21.50
C GLU A 157 -10.56 14.19 -22.12
N GLU A 158 -11.00 13.02 -22.54
CA GLU A 158 -12.30 12.77 -23.17
C GLU A 158 -13.44 12.61 -22.14
N TRP A 159 -13.15 12.80 -20.85
CA TRP A 159 -14.14 12.63 -19.80
C TRP A 159 -15.25 13.68 -19.92
N ASP A 160 -16.45 13.22 -20.27
CA ASP A 160 -17.62 14.08 -20.35
C ASP A 160 -18.05 14.52 -18.95
N GLN A 161 -18.04 15.83 -18.72
CA GLN A 161 -18.42 16.43 -17.44
C GLN A 161 -19.94 16.41 -17.22
N GLU A 162 -20.74 16.14 -18.27
CA GLU A 162 -22.20 16.07 -18.17
C GLU A 162 -22.69 14.76 -17.51
N ASP A 163 -21.81 13.77 -17.34
CA ASP A 163 -22.16 12.47 -16.78
C ASP A 163 -22.00 12.44 -15.23
N ASN A 164 -23.14 12.56 -14.53
CA ASN A 164 -23.33 12.14 -13.13
C ASN A 164 -22.54 12.85 -12.00
N ASN A 165 -22.09 14.11 -12.17
CA ASN A 165 -21.29 14.84 -11.15
C ASN A 165 -19.98 14.12 -10.74
N VAL A 166 -19.44 13.24 -11.60
CA VAL A 166 -18.19 12.51 -11.32
C VAL A 166 -17.02 13.27 -11.95
N PRO A 167 -16.01 13.70 -11.18
CA PRO A 167 -14.84 14.39 -11.74
C PRO A 167 -13.98 13.41 -12.56
N PRO A 168 -13.19 13.92 -13.54
CA PRO A 168 -12.34 13.08 -14.38
C PRO A 168 -11.28 12.33 -13.59
N PHE A 169 -10.97 11.11 -14.01
CA PHE A 169 -9.96 10.25 -13.39
C PHE A 169 -9.30 9.32 -14.42
N HIS A 170 -8.05 8.96 -14.17
CA HIS A 170 -7.31 7.99 -14.98
C HIS A 170 -7.73 6.55 -14.63
N TYR A 171 -7.85 6.25 -13.33
CA TYR A 171 -8.03 4.89 -12.84
C TYR A 171 -9.36 4.71 -12.09
N GLY A 172 -10.21 3.82 -12.60
CA GLY A 172 -11.44 3.40 -11.92
C GLY A 172 -11.23 2.35 -10.82
N THR A 173 -10.08 1.67 -10.86
CA THR A 173 -9.57 0.77 -9.83
C THR A 173 -8.47 1.46 -9.05
N HIS A 174 -8.23 1.01 -7.83
CA HIS A 174 -7.21 1.58 -6.96
C HIS A 174 -6.04 0.62 -6.80
N TYR A 175 -4.82 1.13 -6.63
CA TYR A 175 -3.62 0.28 -6.50
C TYR A 175 -3.61 -0.61 -5.24
N SER A 176 -4.43 -0.29 -4.23
CA SER A 176 -4.54 -1.04 -2.98
C SER A 176 -6.00 -1.18 -2.57
N THR A 177 -6.49 -2.41 -2.57
CA THR A 177 -7.86 -2.77 -2.18
C THR A 177 -7.83 -4.02 -1.30
N SER A 178 -8.90 -4.28 -0.55
CA SER A 178 -9.00 -5.51 0.22
C SER A 178 -8.89 -6.75 -0.68
N ALA A 179 -9.49 -6.70 -1.87
CA ALA A 179 -9.42 -7.77 -2.85
C ALA A 179 -7.98 -8.04 -3.32
N HIS A 180 -7.14 -7.01 -3.49
CA HIS A 180 -5.73 -7.20 -3.88
C HIS A 180 -4.92 -7.87 -2.78
N ILE A 181 -5.09 -7.46 -1.52
CA ILE A 181 -4.39 -8.09 -0.39
C ILE A 181 -4.81 -9.54 -0.25
N LEU A 182 -6.11 -9.84 -0.37
CA LEU A 182 -6.61 -11.21 -0.33
C LEU A 182 -6.16 -12.03 -1.53
N HIS A 183 -6.07 -11.43 -2.72
CA HIS A 183 -5.51 -12.07 -3.91
C HIS A 183 -4.05 -12.52 -3.67
N TYR A 184 -3.20 -11.66 -3.12
CA TYR A 184 -1.81 -12.02 -2.81
C TYR A 184 -1.71 -13.04 -1.68
N LEU A 185 -2.44 -12.85 -0.58
CA LEU A 185 -2.24 -13.58 0.66
C LEU A 185 -3.17 -14.77 0.84
N VAL A 186 -3.95 -15.17 -0.18
CA VAL A 186 -4.97 -16.25 -0.12
C VAL A 186 -4.45 -17.56 0.48
N ARG A 187 -3.13 -17.83 0.38
CA ARG A 187 -2.48 -19.06 0.86
C ARG A 187 -2.15 -19.08 2.36
N ILE A 188 -2.24 -17.93 3.05
CA ILE A 188 -1.95 -17.82 4.49
C ILE A 188 -3.23 -17.54 5.29
N GLN A 189 -3.37 -18.17 6.45
CA GLN A 189 -4.40 -17.81 7.43
C GLN A 189 -4.04 -16.52 8.20
N PRO A 190 -5.00 -15.63 8.52
CA PRO A 190 -6.45 -15.76 8.32
C PRO A 190 -6.96 -15.30 6.94
N PHE A 191 -6.09 -14.87 6.03
CA PHE A 191 -6.47 -14.29 4.73
C PHE A 191 -7.23 -15.27 3.83
N THR A 192 -6.94 -16.57 3.91
CA THR A 192 -7.76 -17.61 3.26
C THR A 192 -9.23 -17.51 3.69
N GLY A 193 -9.48 -17.41 4.99
CA GLY A 193 -10.85 -17.28 5.52
C GLY A 193 -11.54 -15.99 5.08
N TYR A 194 -10.78 -14.89 5.03
CA TYR A 194 -11.29 -13.60 4.53
C TYR A 194 -11.59 -13.62 3.03
N HIS A 195 -10.77 -14.31 2.23
CA HIS A 195 -11.02 -14.52 0.80
C HIS A 195 -12.32 -15.28 0.58
N LEU A 196 -12.51 -16.40 1.29
CA LEU A 196 -13.74 -17.18 1.22
C LEU A 196 -14.95 -16.34 1.63
N ALA A 197 -14.85 -15.55 2.72
CA ALA A 197 -15.93 -14.67 3.14
C ALA A 197 -16.30 -13.63 2.08
N LEU A 198 -15.31 -13.04 1.40
CA LEU A 198 -15.52 -12.08 0.31
C LEU A 198 -16.20 -12.72 -0.91
N GLN A 199 -15.91 -13.99 -1.20
CA GLN A 199 -16.38 -14.73 -2.37
C GLN A 199 -17.60 -15.64 -2.09
N GLY A 200 -18.29 -15.45 -0.96
CA GLY A 200 -19.51 -16.21 -0.64
C GLY A 200 -19.28 -17.67 -0.22
N GLY A 201 -18.11 -17.99 0.34
CA GLY A 201 -17.75 -19.28 0.90
C GLY A 201 -16.95 -20.19 -0.02
N VAL A 202 -16.61 -19.73 -1.23
CA VAL A 202 -15.83 -20.48 -2.22
C VAL A 202 -14.59 -19.68 -2.64
N PHE A 203 -13.59 -20.34 -3.23
CA PHE A 203 -12.48 -19.62 -3.86
C PHE A 203 -12.94 -18.90 -5.12
N ASP A 204 -12.15 -17.90 -5.55
CA ASP A 204 -12.42 -17.23 -6.82
C ASP A 204 -12.11 -18.21 -7.98
N VAL A 205 -12.51 -17.87 -9.20
CA VAL A 205 -12.19 -18.69 -10.36
C VAL A 205 -10.66 -18.81 -10.50
N PRO A 206 -10.14 -20.00 -10.85
CA PRO A 206 -8.71 -20.27 -10.81
C PRO A 206 -7.86 -19.29 -11.65
N ASP A 207 -8.34 -18.87 -12.82
CA ASP A 207 -7.65 -17.92 -13.70
C ASP A 207 -7.50 -16.50 -13.11
N ARG A 208 -8.27 -16.14 -12.07
CA ARG A 208 -8.13 -14.85 -11.36
C ARG A 208 -7.34 -14.95 -10.07
N LEU A 209 -6.99 -16.15 -9.63
CA LEU A 209 -6.19 -16.34 -8.43
C LEU A 209 -4.72 -15.97 -8.71
N PHE A 210 -4.04 -15.48 -7.68
CA PHE A 210 -2.62 -15.18 -7.78
C PHE A 210 -1.84 -16.48 -7.99
N HIS A 211 -1.38 -16.74 -9.20
CA HIS A 211 -0.73 -18.01 -9.55
C HIS A 211 0.69 -17.81 -10.11
N CYS A 212 1.02 -16.65 -10.69
CA CYS A 212 2.33 -16.38 -11.28
C CYS A 212 2.72 -14.91 -11.09
N VAL A 213 3.96 -14.68 -10.61
CA VAL A 213 4.48 -13.32 -10.40
C VAL A 213 4.63 -12.57 -11.73
N ALA A 214 5.19 -13.22 -12.75
CA ALA A 214 5.43 -12.61 -14.06
C ALA A 214 4.12 -12.24 -14.78
N GLU A 215 3.10 -13.10 -14.71
CA GLU A 215 1.77 -12.82 -15.28
C GLU A 215 1.12 -11.65 -14.54
N THR A 216 1.21 -11.63 -13.20
CA THR A 216 0.68 -10.52 -12.40
C THR A 216 1.38 -9.19 -12.71
N TRP A 217 2.69 -9.19 -12.94
CA TRP A 217 3.41 -8.00 -13.39
C TRP A 217 2.92 -7.54 -14.77
N GLU A 218 2.79 -8.44 -15.73
CA GLU A 218 2.32 -8.10 -17.09
C GLU A 218 0.87 -7.56 -17.06
N ASP A 219 0.00 -8.13 -16.23
CA ASP A 219 -1.37 -7.62 -16.06
C ASP A 219 -1.41 -6.21 -15.45
N THR A 220 -0.42 -5.86 -14.62
CA THR A 220 -0.46 -4.61 -13.85
C THR A 220 0.35 -3.49 -14.46
N ALA A 221 1.44 -3.80 -15.17
CA ALA A 221 2.35 -2.86 -15.80
C ALA A 221 2.33 -2.93 -17.33
N GLY A 222 1.93 -4.06 -17.92
CA GLY A 222 1.87 -4.29 -19.36
C GLY A 222 0.68 -3.59 -20.02
N ASN A 223 0.49 -3.86 -21.31
CA ASN A 223 -0.51 -3.17 -22.15
C ASN A 223 -1.84 -3.95 -22.32
N LYS A 224 -1.90 -5.20 -21.85
CA LYS A 224 -3.04 -6.09 -22.12
C LYS A 224 -4.26 -5.80 -21.26
N ASN A 225 -4.06 -5.28 -20.06
CA ASN A 225 -5.10 -5.09 -19.07
C ASN A 225 -5.21 -3.59 -18.70
N MET A 226 -6.28 -2.95 -19.16
CA MET A 226 -6.54 -1.52 -18.91
C MET A 226 -7.17 -1.24 -17.53
N ILE A 227 -7.43 -2.28 -16.74
CA ILE A 227 -8.16 -2.20 -15.48
C ILE A 227 -7.22 -2.32 -14.29
N ASP A 228 -6.20 -3.17 -14.36
CA ASP A 228 -5.44 -3.54 -13.17
C ASP A 228 -4.18 -2.68 -12.97
N VAL A 229 -4.14 -1.92 -11.87
CA VAL A 229 -3.02 -1.03 -11.52
C VAL A 229 -2.51 -1.30 -10.09
N LYS A 230 -2.66 -2.55 -9.61
CA LYS A 230 -2.29 -2.90 -8.22
C LYS A 230 -0.79 -2.71 -7.95
N GLU A 231 -0.51 -2.13 -6.77
CA GLU A 231 0.81 -2.09 -6.15
C GLU A 231 0.96 -3.24 -5.15
N LEU A 232 2.17 -3.45 -4.63
CA LEU A 232 2.48 -4.56 -3.73
C LEU A 232 2.08 -4.29 -2.26
N CYS A 233 2.08 -5.37 -1.48
CA CYS A 233 2.04 -5.33 -0.02
C CYS A 233 3.44 -5.64 0.57
N PRO A 234 3.68 -5.33 1.86
CA PRO A 234 4.99 -5.52 2.51
C PRO A 234 5.53 -6.96 2.46
N GLU A 235 4.65 -7.95 2.44
CA GLU A 235 4.98 -9.39 2.49
C GLU A 235 5.93 -9.82 1.36
N PHE A 236 5.87 -9.16 0.19
CA PHE A 236 6.77 -9.40 -0.93
C PHE A 236 8.26 -9.15 -0.61
N PHE A 237 8.57 -8.54 0.54
CA PHE A 237 9.91 -8.14 0.95
C PHE A 237 10.39 -8.78 2.26
N TYR A 238 9.60 -9.70 2.85
CA TYR A 238 10.03 -10.43 4.04
C TYR A 238 9.36 -11.79 4.30
N LEU A 239 8.23 -12.11 3.66
CA LEU A 239 7.45 -13.30 3.99
C LEU A 239 7.38 -14.27 2.80
N PRO A 240 8.08 -15.40 2.80
CA PRO A 240 8.02 -16.37 1.70
C PRO A 240 6.72 -17.20 1.70
N ASP A 241 6.08 -17.37 2.86
CA ASP A 241 4.98 -18.32 3.06
C ASP A 241 3.76 -18.07 2.17
N PHE A 242 3.52 -16.84 1.71
CA PHE A 242 2.34 -16.53 0.89
C PHE A 242 2.46 -17.07 -0.53
N LEU A 243 3.67 -17.47 -0.93
CA LEU A 243 3.97 -18.04 -2.23
C LEU A 243 3.75 -19.56 -2.25
N VAL A 244 3.58 -20.21 -1.10
CA VAL A 244 3.53 -21.67 -0.99
C VAL A 244 2.15 -22.14 -0.53
N ASN A 245 1.57 -23.11 -1.22
CA ASN A 245 0.32 -23.74 -0.79
C ASN A 245 0.54 -24.77 0.34
N ASN A 246 1.10 -24.35 1.48
CA ASN A 246 1.39 -25.24 2.60
C ASN A 246 0.13 -25.87 3.23
N ASN A 247 -1.03 -25.22 3.06
CA ASN A 247 -2.30 -25.67 3.60
C ASN A 247 -3.05 -26.64 2.67
N ASN A 248 -2.49 -27.01 1.52
CA ASN A 248 -3.12 -27.86 0.50
C ASN A 248 -4.53 -27.35 0.12
N LEU A 249 -4.66 -26.04 -0.07
CA LEU A 249 -5.91 -25.40 -0.46
C LEU A 249 -6.36 -25.90 -1.83
N GLN A 250 -7.65 -26.17 -1.99
CA GLN A 250 -8.25 -26.59 -3.27
C GLN A 250 -8.54 -25.36 -4.14
N LEU A 251 -7.52 -24.82 -4.79
CA LEU A 251 -7.62 -23.58 -5.59
C LEU A 251 -8.12 -23.82 -7.03
N GLY A 252 -8.35 -25.08 -7.40
CA GLY A 252 -8.92 -25.47 -8.71
C GLY A 252 -7.92 -25.50 -9.85
N SER A 253 -8.44 -25.58 -11.07
CA SER A 253 -7.64 -25.63 -12.30
C SER A 253 -8.07 -24.53 -13.27
N ARG A 254 -7.08 -23.88 -13.86
CA ARG A 254 -7.23 -22.85 -14.89
C ARG A 254 -7.83 -23.42 -16.17
N GLN A 255 -8.24 -22.52 -17.08
CA GLN A 255 -8.79 -22.90 -18.39
C GLN A 255 -7.81 -23.70 -19.26
N ASP A 256 -6.51 -23.50 -19.08
CA ASP A 256 -5.44 -24.25 -19.76
C ASP A 256 -5.20 -25.65 -19.16
N GLY A 257 -5.96 -26.03 -18.13
CA GLY A 257 -5.87 -27.31 -17.42
C GLY A 257 -4.80 -27.35 -16.33
N GLN A 258 -4.02 -26.28 -16.14
CA GLN A 258 -3.02 -26.24 -15.08
C GLN A 258 -3.67 -26.03 -13.71
N PRO A 259 -3.30 -26.81 -12.68
CA PRO A 259 -3.78 -26.59 -11.32
C PRO A 259 -3.18 -25.31 -10.74
N VAL A 260 -3.97 -24.59 -9.94
CA VAL A 260 -3.47 -23.48 -9.13
C VAL A 260 -2.94 -24.03 -7.83
N GLU A 261 -1.64 -23.88 -7.58
CA GLU A 261 -0.96 -24.41 -6.39
C GLU A 261 -0.07 -23.33 -5.76
N SER A 262 1.17 -23.66 -5.38
CA SER A 262 2.21 -22.66 -5.06
C SER A 262 2.42 -21.72 -6.25
N VAL A 263 2.75 -20.47 -5.94
CA VAL A 263 2.93 -19.41 -6.93
C VAL A 263 4.15 -19.72 -7.81
N ILE A 264 3.97 -19.60 -9.12
CA ILE A 264 5.04 -19.70 -10.11
C ILE A 264 5.94 -18.48 -9.96
N LEU A 265 7.19 -18.76 -9.58
CA LEU A 265 8.22 -17.75 -9.36
C LEU A 265 9.00 -17.48 -10.65
N PRO A 266 9.63 -16.30 -10.76
CA PRO A 266 10.56 -16.01 -11.84
C PRO A 266 11.71 -17.03 -11.92
N PRO A 267 12.26 -17.31 -13.12
CA PRO A 267 13.34 -18.29 -13.27
C PRO A 267 14.56 -18.01 -12.40
N TRP A 268 14.95 -16.73 -12.27
CA TRP A 268 16.06 -16.30 -11.40
C TRP A 268 15.89 -16.65 -9.91
N ALA A 269 14.68 -16.98 -9.44
CA ALA A 269 14.44 -17.44 -8.07
C ALA A 269 14.63 -18.95 -7.90
N ASN A 270 14.89 -19.71 -8.99
CA ASN A 270 15.13 -21.16 -9.00
C ASN A 270 14.05 -21.98 -8.27
N GLY A 271 12.80 -21.51 -8.29
CA GLY A 271 11.69 -22.14 -7.58
C GLY A 271 11.76 -22.04 -6.05
N ASP A 272 12.65 -21.23 -5.49
CA ASP A 272 12.79 -21.01 -4.06
C ASP A 272 12.10 -19.69 -3.61
N PRO A 273 11.00 -19.77 -2.82
CA PRO A 273 10.34 -18.59 -2.25
C PRO A 273 11.25 -17.74 -1.37
N MET A 274 12.21 -18.34 -0.65
CA MET A 274 13.15 -17.60 0.17
C MET A 274 14.09 -16.76 -0.69
N GLU A 275 14.61 -17.34 -1.78
CA GLU A 275 15.45 -16.63 -2.74
C GLU A 275 14.68 -15.49 -3.42
N PHE A 276 13.41 -15.72 -3.79
CA PHE A 276 12.55 -14.67 -4.31
C PHE A 276 12.44 -13.48 -3.35
N ILE A 277 12.12 -13.73 -2.09
CA ILE A 277 12.01 -12.68 -1.06
C ILE A 277 13.37 -12.00 -0.81
N ARG A 278 14.46 -12.76 -0.77
CA ARG A 278 15.81 -12.23 -0.60
C ARG A 278 16.16 -11.26 -1.72
N MET A 279 15.88 -11.61 -2.96
CA MET A 279 16.15 -10.77 -4.13
C MET A 279 15.24 -9.55 -4.20
N GLN A 280 13.95 -9.69 -3.87
CA GLN A 280 13.03 -8.54 -3.76
C GLN A 280 13.51 -7.54 -2.70
N ARG A 281 13.94 -8.04 -1.53
CA ARG A 281 14.48 -7.18 -0.46
C ARG A 281 15.81 -6.55 -0.86
N ALA A 282 16.69 -7.29 -1.52
CA ALA A 282 17.96 -6.76 -2.04
C ALA A 282 17.71 -5.67 -3.09
N ALA A 283 16.74 -5.86 -3.99
CA ALA A 283 16.36 -4.87 -4.98
C ALA A 283 15.79 -3.61 -4.32
N LEU A 284 14.89 -3.74 -3.33
CA LEU A 284 14.32 -2.62 -2.58
C LEU A 284 15.39 -1.79 -1.86
N GLU A 285 16.42 -2.43 -1.31
CA GLU A 285 17.52 -1.77 -0.60
C GLU A 285 18.70 -1.38 -1.52
N SER A 286 18.59 -1.60 -2.83
CA SER A 286 19.63 -1.25 -3.79
C SER A 286 19.90 0.26 -3.87
N SER A 287 21.07 0.62 -4.39
CA SER A 287 21.43 2.02 -4.67
C SER A 287 20.48 2.66 -5.68
N TYR A 288 20.04 1.91 -6.70
CA TYR A 288 19.08 2.38 -7.69
C TYR A 288 17.76 2.80 -7.03
N VAL A 289 17.14 1.89 -6.26
CA VAL A 289 15.88 2.20 -5.58
C VAL A 289 16.08 3.31 -4.55
N SER A 290 17.18 3.30 -3.81
CA SER A 290 17.51 4.39 -2.87
C SER A 290 17.54 5.76 -3.55
N ALA A 291 18.09 5.85 -4.76
CA ALA A 291 18.12 7.10 -5.53
C ALA A 291 16.73 7.54 -5.99
N HIS A 292 15.84 6.60 -6.33
CA HIS A 292 14.56 6.89 -7.02
C HIS A 292 13.30 6.77 -6.15
N LEU A 293 13.36 6.16 -4.96
CA LEU A 293 12.17 5.87 -4.14
C LEU A 293 11.39 7.13 -3.73
N HIS A 294 12.06 8.27 -3.59
CA HIS A 294 11.41 9.55 -3.30
C HIS A 294 10.36 9.94 -4.37
N GLU A 295 10.57 9.55 -5.62
CA GLU A 295 9.66 9.83 -6.73
C GLU A 295 8.36 9.02 -6.61
N TRP A 296 8.45 7.77 -6.17
CA TRP A 296 7.28 6.94 -5.86
C TRP A 296 6.55 7.45 -4.62
N VAL A 297 7.29 7.90 -3.60
CA VAL A 297 6.70 8.54 -2.42
C VAL A 297 5.91 9.79 -2.83
N ASP A 298 6.36 10.54 -3.82
CA ASP A 298 5.63 11.70 -4.35
C ASP A 298 4.27 11.33 -4.97
N LEU A 299 4.16 10.17 -5.62
CA LEU A 299 2.91 9.65 -6.18
C LEU A 299 1.93 9.20 -5.09
N ILE A 300 2.41 8.45 -4.10
CA ILE A 300 1.53 7.75 -3.14
C ILE A 300 1.24 8.59 -1.90
N PHE A 301 2.23 9.30 -1.35
CA PHE A 301 2.12 10.06 -0.11
C PHE A 301 2.40 11.56 -0.29
N GLY A 302 2.93 11.98 -1.43
CA GLY A 302 3.43 13.33 -1.65
C GLY A 302 2.57 14.18 -2.56
N PHE A 303 3.22 15.15 -3.19
CA PHE A 303 2.53 16.25 -3.87
C PHE A 303 1.89 15.84 -5.21
N LYS A 304 2.29 14.70 -5.80
CA LYS A 304 1.69 14.13 -7.02
C LYS A 304 0.49 13.22 -6.72
N GLN A 305 0.04 13.11 -5.46
CA GLN A 305 -1.17 12.34 -5.12
C GLN A 305 -2.46 13.02 -5.59
N ARG A 306 -2.50 14.37 -5.62
CA ARG A 306 -3.71 15.15 -5.92
C ARG A 306 -3.42 16.41 -6.73
N GLY A 307 -4.47 16.97 -7.32
CA GLY A 307 -4.42 18.26 -8.03
C GLY A 307 -3.65 18.17 -9.35
N LYS A 308 -3.18 19.31 -9.85
CA LYS A 308 -2.54 19.42 -11.17
C LYS A 308 -1.34 18.47 -11.36
N PHE A 309 -0.55 18.26 -10.31
CA PHE A 309 0.63 17.40 -10.36
C PHE A 309 0.26 15.91 -10.43
N ALA A 310 -0.92 15.53 -9.91
CA ALA A 310 -1.46 14.19 -10.14
C ALA A 310 -1.93 14.03 -11.58
N VAL A 311 -2.53 15.07 -12.18
CA VAL A 311 -2.92 15.03 -13.59
C VAL A 311 -1.70 14.89 -14.50
N GLU A 312 -0.69 15.73 -14.30
CA GLU A 312 0.58 15.69 -15.06
C GLU A 312 1.31 14.34 -14.92
N ALA A 313 1.16 13.65 -13.78
CA ALA A 313 1.75 12.35 -13.52
C ALA A 313 0.83 11.17 -13.87
N VAL A 314 -0.34 11.43 -14.47
CA VAL A 314 -1.36 10.43 -14.81
C VAL A 314 -1.80 9.61 -13.58
N ASN A 315 -1.87 10.24 -12.40
CA ASN A 315 -2.00 9.61 -11.09
C ASN A 315 -3.32 9.99 -10.38
N VAL A 316 -4.42 10.10 -11.14
CA VAL A 316 -5.75 10.46 -10.61
C VAL A 316 -6.64 9.23 -10.53
N PHE A 317 -7.05 8.88 -9.32
CA PHE A 317 -7.95 7.76 -9.03
C PHE A 317 -9.39 8.25 -8.90
N TYR A 318 -10.33 7.30 -8.89
CA TYR A 318 -11.73 7.59 -8.65
C TYR A 318 -11.93 8.42 -7.36
N TYR A 319 -12.77 9.45 -7.42
CA TYR A 319 -12.82 10.50 -6.39
C TYR A 319 -13.15 9.98 -4.98
N LEU A 320 -13.96 8.93 -4.87
CA LEU A 320 -14.33 8.31 -3.59
C LEU A 320 -13.16 7.62 -2.89
N THR A 321 -12.03 7.39 -3.56
CA THR A 321 -10.85 6.82 -2.92
C THR A 321 -10.16 7.81 -1.99
N TYR A 322 -10.39 9.12 -2.18
CA TYR A 322 -9.71 10.19 -1.47
C TYR A 322 -10.42 10.56 -0.17
N GLU A 323 -9.67 10.57 0.94
CA GLU A 323 -10.16 11.10 2.22
C GLU A 323 -10.72 12.53 2.05
N GLY A 324 -11.91 12.76 2.59
CA GLY A 324 -12.61 14.04 2.58
C GLY A 324 -13.41 14.34 1.31
N ALA A 325 -13.49 13.41 0.35
CA ALA A 325 -14.26 13.61 -0.88
C ALA A 325 -15.78 13.64 -0.63
N ILE A 326 -16.28 12.83 0.31
CA ILE A 326 -17.68 12.79 0.73
C ILE A 326 -17.75 12.72 2.26
N ASP A 327 -18.67 13.49 2.85
CA ASP A 327 -19.07 13.31 4.24
C ASP A 327 -20.20 12.27 4.33
N VAL A 328 -19.81 11.01 4.55
CA VAL A 328 -20.74 9.87 4.66
C VAL A 328 -21.81 10.11 5.75
N ALA A 329 -21.49 10.87 6.79
CA ALA A 329 -22.43 11.15 7.89
C ALA A 329 -23.54 12.13 7.48
N GLN A 330 -23.36 12.91 6.41
CA GLN A 330 -24.35 13.86 5.91
C GLN A 330 -25.32 13.23 4.88
N ILE A 331 -25.06 12.00 4.44
CA ILE A 331 -25.95 11.30 3.50
C ILE A 331 -27.20 10.84 4.25
N GLN A 332 -28.33 11.47 3.95
CA GLN A 332 -29.62 11.16 4.57
C GLN A 332 -30.24 9.87 4.05
N ASP A 333 -30.07 9.58 2.76
CA ASP A 333 -30.59 8.36 2.16
C ASP A 333 -29.76 7.14 2.57
N ASP A 334 -30.38 6.20 3.28
CA ASP A 334 -29.69 5.04 3.83
C ASP A 334 -29.14 4.11 2.72
N CYS A 335 -29.84 3.99 1.59
CA CYS A 335 -29.42 3.17 0.46
C CYS A 335 -28.16 3.74 -0.19
N GLN A 336 -28.17 5.04 -0.48
CA GLN A 336 -27.03 5.78 -1.01
C GLN A 336 -25.86 5.75 -0.03
N ARG A 337 -26.11 5.91 1.28
CA ARG A 337 -25.06 5.82 2.30
C ARG A 337 -24.41 4.45 2.31
N GLN A 338 -25.20 3.37 2.27
CA GLN A 338 -24.69 2.00 2.19
C GLN A 338 -23.89 1.76 0.91
N ALA A 339 -24.36 2.26 -0.23
CA ALA A 339 -23.66 2.14 -1.51
C ALA A 339 -22.30 2.86 -1.48
N VAL A 340 -22.24 4.08 -0.96
CA VAL A 340 -20.98 4.84 -0.81
C VAL A 340 -20.02 4.13 0.15
N VAL A 341 -20.52 3.64 1.28
CA VAL A 341 -19.71 2.87 2.24
C VAL A 341 -19.15 1.59 1.60
N ALA A 342 -19.98 0.84 0.88
CA ALA A 342 -19.54 -0.35 0.17
C ALA A 342 -18.47 -0.02 -0.88
N GLN A 343 -18.64 1.08 -1.62
CA GLN A 343 -17.68 1.55 -2.61
C GLN A 343 -16.34 1.90 -1.94
N ILE A 344 -16.35 2.67 -0.86
CA ILE A 344 -15.14 3.04 -0.10
C ILE A 344 -14.43 1.81 0.48
N SER A 345 -15.20 0.84 0.98
CA SER A 345 -14.67 -0.38 1.60
C SER A 345 -13.95 -1.29 0.60
N HIS A 346 -14.52 -1.46 -0.60
CA HIS A 346 -14.05 -2.49 -1.54
C HIS A 346 -13.17 -1.94 -2.67
N PHE A 347 -13.37 -0.69 -3.09
CA PHE A 347 -12.72 -0.12 -4.27
C PHE A 347 -11.52 0.77 -3.94
N GLY A 348 -11.02 0.65 -2.71
CA GLY A 348 -9.74 1.20 -2.28
C GLY A 348 -9.84 2.58 -1.65
N GLN A 349 -8.89 2.84 -0.75
CA GLN A 349 -8.75 4.10 -0.04
C GLN A 349 -7.32 4.58 -0.23
N SER A 350 -7.15 5.79 -0.76
CA SER A 350 -5.83 6.42 -0.87
C SER A 350 -5.28 6.75 0.53
N PRO A 351 -3.96 6.59 0.77
CA PRO A 351 -3.36 6.97 2.03
C PRO A 351 -3.49 8.48 2.23
N LYS A 352 -3.39 8.93 3.49
CA LYS A 352 -3.35 10.36 3.77
C LYS A 352 -2.12 11.00 3.11
N GLN A 353 -2.31 12.11 2.39
CA GLN A 353 -1.22 12.89 1.84
C GLN A 353 -0.34 13.45 2.97
N LEU A 354 0.93 13.07 2.98
CA LEU A 354 1.92 13.45 3.98
C LEU A 354 2.73 14.68 3.56
N PHE A 355 2.99 14.87 2.27
CA PHE A 355 3.87 15.92 1.77
C PHE A 355 3.20 16.74 0.66
N GLN A 356 3.51 18.05 0.64
CA GLN A 356 2.96 19.03 -0.32
C GLN A 356 4.05 19.60 -1.25
N ARG A 357 5.28 19.11 -1.12
CA ARG A 357 6.46 19.52 -1.90
C ARG A 357 7.18 18.25 -2.37
N PRO A 358 8.04 18.35 -3.39
CA PRO A 358 8.87 17.23 -3.83
C PRO A 358 9.61 16.59 -2.66
N HIS A 359 9.55 15.26 -2.61
CA HIS A 359 10.20 14.50 -1.58
C HIS A 359 11.73 14.58 -1.76
N PRO A 360 12.52 14.84 -0.71
CA PRO A 360 13.97 14.87 -0.86
C PRO A 360 14.52 13.49 -1.23
N PRO A 361 15.54 13.40 -2.11
CA PRO A 361 16.18 12.13 -2.43
C PRO A 361 17.01 11.60 -1.24
N LYS A 362 17.27 10.29 -1.24
CA LYS A 362 18.21 9.67 -0.31
C LYS A 362 19.63 9.96 -0.73
N GLN A 363 20.54 10.17 0.23
CA GLN A 363 21.97 10.25 -0.06
C GLN A 363 22.45 8.85 -0.41
N VAL A 364 22.78 8.63 -1.68
CA VAL A 364 23.39 7.40 -2.16
C VAL A 364 24.89 7.63 -2.20
N VAL A 365 25.65 6.86 -1.43
CA VAL A 365 27.11 6.83 -1.54
C VAL A 365 27.41 5.84 -2.65
N GLU A 366 27.86 6.32 -3.81
CA GLU A 366 28.39 5.42 -4.83
C GLU A 366 29.61 4.69 -4.25
N PRO A 367 29.70 3.36 -4.42
CA PRO A 367 30.93 2.66 -4.05
C PRO A 367 32.10 3.23 -4.87
N PRO A 368 33.27 3.44 -4.25
CA PRO A 368 34.43 4.07 -4.87
C PRO A 368 35.03 3.28 -6.04
#